data_AF-A0A8J6BKQ2-F1
#
_entry.id   AF-A0A8J6BKQ2-F1
#
_cell.length_a   1.000
_cell.length_b   1.000
_cell.length_c   1.000
_cell.angle_alpha   90.00
_cell.angle_beta   90.00
_cell.angle_gamma   90.00
#
_symmetry.space_group_name_H-M   'P 1'
#
loop_
_entity.id
_entity.type
_entity.pdbx_description
1 polymer ?
#
loop_
_entity_poly.entity_id
_entity_poly.type
_entity_poly.pdbx_seq_one_letter_code
_entity_poly.pdbx_strand_id
1 'polypeptide(L)'
;MLQEVWNGVHKNLEETSGHMQLRSCKRSTVSEPFEVGQKVYLPTKNLKLKFPSVKLAPHFIGPFAIMRVIYPLAYELDLPCSCA
;
A
#
# COMPACT_ATOMS: atom_id res chain seq x y z
N MET A 1 -3.75 -22.50 -28.79
CA MET A 1 -4.20 -21.12 -29.06
C MET A 1 -4.72 -20.40 -27.81
N LEU A 2 -5.89 -20.72 -27.24
CA LEU A 2 -6.40 -19.99 -26.05
C LEU A 2 -5.50 -20.17 -24.80
N GLN A 3 -5.05 -21.39 -24.51
CA GLN A 3 -4.17 -21.65 -23.35
C GLN A 3 -2.81 -20.95 -23.45
N GLU A 4 -2.24 -20.85 -24.65
CA GLU A 4 -0.96 -20.16 -24.87
C GLU A 4 -1.09 -18.64 -24.69
N VAL A 5 -2.21 -18.06 -25.15
CA VAL A 5 -2.53 -16.65 -24.92
C VAL A 5 -2.70 -16.38 -23.43
N TRP A 6 -3.42 -17.25 -22.70
CA TRP A 6 -3.59 -17.11 -21.25
C TRP A 6 -2.26 -17.22 -20.48
N ASN A 7 -1.40 -18.17 -20.85
CA ASN A 7 -0.07 -18.31 -20.24
C ASN A 7 0.80 -17.09 -20.49
N GLY A 8 0.76 -16.52 -21.70
CA GLY A 8 1.47 -15.28 -22.03
C GLY A 8 1.00 -14.08 -21.22
N VAL A 9 -0.33 -13.90 -21.07
CA VAL A 9 -0.90 -12.84 -20.25
C VAL A 9 -0.51 -13.01 -18.78
N HIS A 10 -0.61 -14.22 -18.23
CA HIS A 10 -0.28 -14.49 -16.83
C HIS A 10 1.19 -14.20 -16.54
N LYS A 11 2.09 -14.70 -17.38
CA LYS A 11 3.53 -14.46 -17.27
C LYS A 11 3.86 -12.96 -17.29
N ASN A 12 3.27 -12.21 -18.21
CA ASN A 12 3.52 -10.77 -18.29
C ASN A 12 3.00 -10.01 -17.06
N LEU A 13 1.84 -10.41 -16.52
CA LEU A 13 1.29 -9.84 -15.29
C LEU A 13 2.19 -10.14 -14.09
N GLU A 14 2.66 -11.37 -13.94
CA GLU A 14 3.59 -11.78 -12.89
C GLU A 14 4.90 -10.99 -12.97
N GLU A 15 5.52 -10.91 -14.15
CA GLU A 15 6.75 -10.15 -14.38
C GLU A 15 6.57 -8.66 -14.04
N THR A 16 5.46 -8.06 -14.51
CA THR A 16 5.12 -6.66 -14.20
C THR A 16 4.95 -6.45 -12.69
N SER A 17 4.30 -7.39 -12.01
CA SER A 17 4.12 -7.34 -10.55
C SER A 17 5.45 -7.41 -9.80
N GLY A 18 6.37 -8.30 -10.21
CA GLY A 18 7.70 -8.43 -9.62
C GLY A 18 8.54 -7.16 -9.82
N HIS A 19 8.49 -6.58 -11.01
CA HIS A 19 9.17 -5.30 -11.29
C HIS A 19 8.61 -4.14 -10.46
N MET A 20 7.29 -4.08 -10.27
CA MET A 20 6.63 -3.09 -9.42
C MET A 20 7.09 -3.22 -7.96
N GLN A 21 7.13 -4.46 -7.43
CA GLN A 21 7.59 -4.74 -6.06
C GLN A 21 9.03 -4.27 -5.86
N LEU A 22 9.95 -4.67 -6.73
CA LEU A 22 11.36 -4.25 -6.66
C LEU A 22 11.49 -2.72 -6.70
N ARG A 23 10.73 -2.04 -7.55
CA ARG A 23 10.73 -0.57 -7.62
C ARG A 23 10.24 0.07 -6.32
N SER A 24 9.20 -0.49 -5.70
CA SER A 24 8.67 0.00 -4.42
C SER A 24 9.69 -0.18 -3.29
N CYS A 25 10.34 -1.33 -3.23
CA CYS A 25 11.28 -1.68 -2.14
C CYS A 25 12.66 -0.99 -2.26
N LYS A 26 13.05 -0.47 -3.44
CA LYS A 26 14.37 0.15 -3.68
C LYS A 26 14.77 1.28 -2.74
N ARG A 27 13.80 1.98 -2.14
CA ARG A 27 14.04 3.11 -1.22
C ARG A 27 13.72 2.79 0.24
N SER A 28 13.46 1.53 0.56
CA SER A 28 13.13 1.15 1.94
C SER A 28 14.40 1.10 2.79
N THR A 29 14.43 1.89 3.86
CA THR A 29 15.27 1.58 5.02
C THR A 29 14.76 0.29 5.65
N VAL A 30 15.68 -0.57 6.11
CA VAL A 30 15.35 -1.82 6.80
C VAL A 30 14.72 -1.45 8.14
N SER A 31 13.39 -1.30 8.15
CA SER A 31 12.60 -1.24 9.37
C SER A 31 12.10 -2.64 9.67
N GLU A 32 11.90 -2.93 10.95
CA GLU A 32 11.22 -4.16 11.35
C GLU A 32 9.84 -4.21 10.69
N PRO A 33 9.43 -5.37 10.15
CA PRO A 33 8.12 -5.54 9.53
C PRO A 33 7.03 -5.38 10.59
N PHE A 34 5.90 -4.82 10.19
CA PHE A 34 4.75 -4.67 11.08
C PHE A 34 3.93 -5.96 11.13
N GLU A 35 3.32 -6.23 12.27
CA GLU A 35 2.47 -7.41 12.47
C GLU A 35 0.99 -7.08 12.26
N VAL A 36 0.21 -8.10 11.88
CA VAL A 36 -1.25 -7.98 11.76
C VAL A 36 -1.86 -7.67 13.13
N GLY A 37 -2.77 -6.70 13.16
CA GLY A 37 -3.37 -6.18 14.41
C GLY A 37 -2.58 -5.05 15.08
N GLN A 38 -1.35 -4.76 14.64
CA GLN A 38 -0.61 -3.61 15.11
C GLN A 38 -1.27 -2.31 14.64
N LYS A 39 -1.28 -1.30 15.52
CA LYS A 39 -1.78 0.04 15.23
C LYS A 39 -0.67 0.91 14.66
N VAL A 40 -0.88 1.44 13.45
CA VAL A 40 0.09 2.26 12.73
C VAL A 40 -0.51 3.58 12.28
N TYR A 41 0.33 4.62 12.22
CA TYR A 41 -0.05 5.92 11.68
C TYR A 41 0.13 5.95 10.15
N LEU A 42 -0.87 6.45 9.43
CA LEU A 42 -0.82 6.56 7.98
C LEU A 42 -0.38 7.98 7.57
N PRO A 43 0.73 8.13 6.83
CA PRO A 43 1.14 9.43 6.29
C PRO A 43 0.14 9.96 5.26
N THR A 44 -0.18 11.25 5.35
CA THR A 44 -1.21 11.91 4.53
C THR A 44 -0.71 12.43 3.19
N LYS A 45 0.60 12.29 2.90
CA LYS A 45 1.25 12.78 1.67
C LYS A 45 0.56 12.37 0.37
N ASN A 46 -0.09 11.20 0.36
CA ASN A 46 -0.77 10.63 -0.81
C ASN A 46 -2.30 10.67 -0.68
N LEU A 47 -2.84 11.28 0.38
CA LEU A 47 -4.27 11.33 0.64
C LEU A 47 -4.83 12.69 0.22
N LYS A 48 -5.92 12.67 -0.56
CA LYS A 48 -6.68 13.89 -0.89
C LYS A 48 -7.52 14.29 0.30
N LEU A 49 -6.91 14.97 1.26
CA LEU A 49 -7.63 15.52 2.39
C LEU A 49 -8.35 16.81 2.01
N LYS A 50 -9.56 17.01 2.53
CA LYS A 50 -10.37 18.23 2.34
C LYS A 50 -9.89 19.36 3.27
N PHE A 51 -8.59 19.68 3.25
CA PHE A 51 -8.06 20.83 3.99
C PHE A 51 -7.86 22.03 3.05
N PRO A 52 -8.00 23.28 3.55
CA PRO A 52 -7.83 24.48 2.75
C PRO A 52 -6.39 24.68 2.25
N SER A 53 -5.40 24.12 2.95
CA SER A 53 -4.01 24.08 2.47
C SER A 53 -3.27 22.87 3.00
N VAL A 54 -2.26 22.41 2.25
CA VAL A 54 -1.40 21.27 2.63
C VAL A 54 -0.62 21.56 3.92
N LYS A 55 -0.27 22.82 4.18
CA LYS A 55 0.49 23.23 5.37
C LYS A 55 -0.31 23.08 6.67
N LEU A 56 -1.63 23.20 6.58
CA LEU A 56 -2.53 23.04 7.73
C LEU A 56 -3.06 21.60 7.86
N ALA A 57 -2.80 20.74 6.88
CA ALA A 57 -3.18 19.34 6.95
C ALA A 57 -2.26 18.60 7.93
N PRO A 58 -2.80 17.62 8.69
CA PRO A 58 -1.99 16.76 9.54
C PRO A 58 -1.02 15.95 8.67
N HIS A 59 0.20 15.73 9.14
CA HIS A 59 1.19 14.92 8.41
C HIS A 59 0.92 13.41 8.51
N PHE A 60 0.33 12.99 9.64
CA PHE A 60 -0.09 11.62 9.92
C PHE A 60 -1.53 11.63 10.43
N ILE A 61 -2.33 10.68 9.93
CA ILE A 61 -3.66 10.40 10.46
C ILE A 61 -3.62 9.12 11.28
N GLY A 62 -4.61 8.98 12.15
CA GLY A 62 -4.63 8.17 13.36
C GLY A 62 -4.17 6.71 13.28
N PRO A 63 -4.20 6.01 14.42
CA PRO A 63 -3.78 4.62 14.47
C PRO A 63 -4.82 3.72 13.78
N PHE A 64 -4.45 3.15 12.64
CA PHE A 64 -5.24 2.13 11.96
C PHE A 64 -4.64 0.75 12.23
N ALA A 65 -5.50 -0.25 12.40
CA ALA A 65 -5.05 -1.63 12.57
C ALA A 65 -4.65 -2.21 11.21
N ILE A 66 -3.55 -2.96 11.17
CA ILE A 66 -3.16 -3.73 9.98
C ILE A 66 -4.06 -4.96 9.87
N MET A 67 -4.74 -5.11 8.73
CA MET A 67 -5.61 -6.26 8.43
C MET A 67 -4.82 -7.43 7.81
N ARG A 68 -3.97 -7.15 6.83
CA ARG A 68 -3.12 -8.14 6.18
C ARG A 68 -1.85 -7.52 5.61
N VAL A 69 -0.82 -8.35 5.49
CA VAL A 69 0.42 -8.02 4.79
C VAL A 69 0.25 -8.44 3.32
N ILE A 70 0.28 -7.49 2.39
CA ILE A 70 0.20 -7.77 0.95
C ILE A 70 1.60 -8.05 0.41
N TYR A 71 2.56 -7.19 0.77
CA TYR A 71 3.99 -7.32 0.47
C TYR A 71 4.79 -6.85 1.69
N PRO A 72 6.11 -7.12 1.78
CA PRO A 72 6.93 -6.71 2.94
C PRO A 72 6.85 -5.22 3.30
N LEU A 73 6.46 -4.37 2.33
CA LEU A 73 6.32 -2.93 2.48
C LEU A 73 4.91 -2.40 2.19
N ALA A 74 3.95 -3.29 1.93
CA ALA A 74 2.58 -2.91 1.59
C ALA A 74 1.62 -3.64 2.53
N TYR A 75 1.01 -2.88 3.42
CA TYR A 75 0.07 -3.35 4.42
C TYR A 75 -1.32 -2.85 4.06
N GLU A 76 -2.31 -3.71 4.21
CA GLU A 76 -3.70 -3.28 4.17
C GLU A 76 -4.13 -2.83 5.57
N LEU A 77 -4.75 -1.66 5.63
CA LEU A 77 -5.21 -1.04 6.87
C LEU A 77 -6.72 -1.11 6.95
N ASP A 78 -7.23 -1.29 8.17
CA ASP A 78 -8.64 -1.13 8.49
C ASP A 78 -8.96 0.37 8.54
N LEU A 79 -9.36 0.92 7.40
CA LEU A 79 -9.77 2.31 7.28
C LEU A 79 -11.27 2.41 7.56
N PRO A 80 -11.72 3.44 8.32
CA PRO A 80 -13.14 3.68 8.46
C PRO A 80 -13.73 3.90 7.07
N CYS A 81 -14.74 3.11 6.72
CA CYS A 81 -15.52 3.37 5.52
C CYS A 81 -16.04 4.79 5.63
N SER A 82 -15.80 5.61 4.60
CA SER A 82 -16.35 6.96 4.52
C SER A 82 -17.87 6.86 4.40
N CYS A 83 -18.55 6.76 5.53
CA CYS A 83 -19.97 7.02 5.64
C CYS A 83 -20.11 8.46 6.18
N ALA A 84 -20.74 9.31 5.35
CA ALA A 84 -21.01 10.76 5.50
C ALA A 84 -19.91 11.74 5.05
#